data_AF-A0AAN6UMH1-F1
#
_entry.id   AF-A0AAN6UMH1-F1
#
_cell.length_a   1.000
_cell.length_b   1.000
_cell.length_c   1.000
_cell.angle_alpha   90.00
_cell.angle_beta   90.00
_cell.angle_gamma   90.00
#
_symmetry.space_group_name_H-M   'P 1'
#
loop_
_entity.id
_entity.type
_entity.pdbx_description
1 polymer ?
#
loop_
_entity_poly.entity_id
_entity_poly.type
_entity_poly.pdbx_seq_one_letter_code
_entity_poly.pdbx_strand_id
1 'polypeptide(L)'
;MLCSLSPFYQRGQPSLIGSRTRDSRVEHPTPPSTIATVSSARDFTFGFETEIYLKPNTSTVSKELTSRGWTIGHPLNSKARNINRVAILETVANILVKSAELTAVVPDGELDDIYTEWLVKGDSSLSEDTELDYYGVEIVSPVMSVRESKWTTELKSLFSVLQDAFHLSTNHACSAHIHIQPVGGWKPADIRSLFKATAAFDDAITRVIPARKYTTVSNLQEFIQRGLIHLAACTHNSLWTKVVDTRSFKEDESKPYTLTIYSAALIWAKLLKAEKQHSAGFGAIL
;
A
#
# COMPACT_ATOMS: atom_id res chain seq x y z
N MET A 1 -30.15 33.55 17.11
CA MET A 1 -31.38 33.60 16.31
C MET A 1 -32.04 32.25 16.42
N LEU A 2 -33.23 32.23 16.98
CA LEU A 2 -34.00 31.07 17.42
C LEU A 2 -34.59 30.28 16.24
N CYS A 3 -34.75 28.96 16.41
CA CYS A 3 -36.08 28.33 16.37
C CYS A 3 -36.01 26.89 16.92
N SER A 4 -36.65 26.70 18.07
CA SER A 4 -37.12 25.42 18.60
C SER A 4 -38.53 25.11 18.08
N LEU A 5 -38.96 23.85 18.13
CA LEU A 5 -40.13 23.37 18.89
C LEU A 5 -40.30 21.84 18.74
N SER A 6 -40.60 21.17 19.85
CA SER A 6 -40.94 19.73 20.04
C SER A 6 -42.49 19.55 20.02
N PRO A 7 -43.13 18.52 20.65
CA PRO A 7 -42.85 17.08 20.83
C PRO A 7 -44.10 16.19 20.47
N PHE A 8 -44.00 14.85 20.55
CA PHE A 8 -45.15 14.04 21.00
C PHE A 8 -44.71 12.77 21.74
N TYR A 9 -45.41 12.53 22.84
CA TYR A 9 -45.25 11.50 23.86
C TYR A 9 -46.38 10.48 23.66
N GLN A 10 -46.12 9.16 23.78
CA GLN A 10 -46.96 8.28 24.61
C GLN A 10 -46.43 6.84 24.70
N ARG A 11 -46.35 6.37 25.95
CA ARG A 11 -46.27 4.97 26.35
C ARG A 11 -47.62 4.29 26.10
N GLY A 12 -47.58 3.00 25.79
CA GLY A 12 -48.71 2.09 25.94
C GLY A 12 -48.27 0.64 25.79
N GLN A 13 -48.15 -0.07 26.91
CA GLN A 13 -48.42 -1.51 26.97
C GLN A 13 -49.89 -1.68 27.36
N PRO A 14 -50.58 -2.72 26.85
CA PRO A 14 -50.86 -3.84 27.76
C PRO A 14 -50.78 -5.24 27.12
N SER A 15 -50.81 -6.20 28.02
CA SER A 15 -50.65 -7.64 27.97
C SER A 15 -51.84 -8.46 27.45
N LEU A 16 -51.54 -9.74 27.15
CA LEU A 16 -52.33 -10.98 27.31
C LEU A 16 -52.78 -11.75 26.05
N ILE A 17 -52.27 -12.99 26.00
CA ILE A 17 -52.96 -14.27 25.75
C ILE A 17 -53.80 -14.36 24.47
N GLY A 18 -53.25 -15.09 23.50
CA GLY A 18 -54.00 -15.68 22.39
C GLY A 18 -53.28 -16.93 21.89
N SER A 19 -53.65 -18.09 22.43
CA SER A 19 -53.29 -19.41 21.89
C SER A 19 -53.95 -19.59 20.54
N ARG A 20 -53.15 -19.62 19.47
CA ARG A 20 -53.60 -19.98 18.11
C ARG A 20 -52.68 -21.06 17.55
N THR A 21 -53.16 -22.30 17.59
CA THR A 21 -52.68 -23.41 16.78
C THR A 21 -52.91 -23.06 15.31
N ARG A 22 -51.83 -22.83 14.56
CA ARG A 22 -51.89 -22.71 13.10
C ARG A 22 -50.78 -23.57 12.52
N ASP A 23 -51.19 -24.72 12.00
CA ASP A 23 -50.43 -25.48 11.01
C ASP A 23 -50.09 -24.56 9.84
N SER A 24 -48.82 -24.19 9.74
CA SER A 24 -48.25 -23.59 8.55
C SER A 24 -47.05 -24.44 8.15
N ARG A 25 -47.29 -25.30 7.17
CA ARG A 25 -46.28 -25.99 6.38
C ARG A 25 -45.24 -24.96 5.96
N VAL A 26 -44.05 -25.04 6.55
CA VAL A 26 -42.89 -24.22 6.17
C VAL A 26 -42.47 -24.72 4.78
N GLU A 27 -42.96 -24.06 3.74
CA GLU A 27 -42.37 -24.21 2.41
C GLU A 27 -40.96 -23.62 2.50
N HIS A 28 -39.96 -24.51 2.49
CA HIS A 28 -38.57 -24.12 2.40
C HIS A 28 -38.40 -23.34 1.09
N PRO A 29 -38.00 -22.05 1.13
CA PRO A 29 -37.72 -21.31 -0.08
C PRO A 29 -36.63 -22.05 -0.85
N THR A 30 -36.96 -22.48 -2.07
CA THR A 30 -36.02 -23.07 -3.00
C THR A 30 -34.87 -22.08 -3.15
N PRO A 31 -33.61 -22.45 -2.84
CA PRO A 31 -32.49 -21.53 -3.02
C PRO A 31 -32.47 -21.08 -4.49
N PRO A 32 -32.36 -19.77 -4.77
CA PRO A 32 -32.35 -19.27 -6.14
C PRO A 32 -31.23 -19.97 -6.91
N SER A 33 -31.62 -20.81 -7.87
CA SER A 33 -30.76 -21.69 -8.67
C SER A 33 -30.00 -20.97 -9.78
N THR A 34 -29.87 -19.65 -9.68
CA THR A 34 -29.04 -18.86 -10.58
C THR A 34 -27.77 -18.48 -9.84
N ILE A 35 -26.81 -19.41 -9.82
CA ILE A 35 -25.40 -19.04 -9.62
C ILE A 35 -25.08 -18.12 -10.79
N ALA A 36 -25.16 -16.81 -10.57
CA ALA A 36 -24.70 -15.83 -11.54
C ALA A 36 -23.29 -16.26 -11.91
N THR A 37 -23.08 -16.58 -13.18
CA THR A 37 -21.78 -16.91 -13.74
C THR A 37 -20.87 -15.77 -13.30
N VAL A 38 -19.94 -16.08 -12.39
CA VAL A 38 -19.02 -15.10 -11.84
C VAL A 38 -18.35 -14.49 -13.05
N SER A 39 -18.69 -13.22 -13.32
CA SER A 39 -18.08 -12.41 -14.38
C SER A 39 -16.59 -12.70 -14.36
N SER A 40 -16.04 -13.09 -15.51
CA SER A 40 -14.61 -13.34 -15.66
C SER A 40 -13.84 -12.25 -14.91
N ALA A 41 -13.01 -12.66 -13.95
CA ALA A 41 -12.18 -11.76 -13.16
C ALA A 41 -11.62 -10.67 -14.08
N ARG A 42 -11.82 -9.38 -13.74
CA ARG A 42 -11.13 -8.32 -14.48
C ARG A 42 -9.64 -8.56 -14.30
N ASP A 43 -8.90 -8.41 -15.39
CA ASP A 43 -7.45 -8.49 -15.36
C ASP A 43 -6.90 -7.19 -14.77
N PHE A 44 -5.88 -7.31 -13.93
CA PHE A 44 -5.20 -6.17 -13.34
C PHE A 44 -3.71 -6.29 -13.57
N THR A 45 -3.09 -5.15 -13.81
CA THR A 45 -1.66 -4.95 -13.65
C THR A 45 -1.39 -4.17 -12.37
N PHE A 46 -0.17 -4.27 -11.86
CA PHE A 46 0.25 -3.53 -10.70
C PHE A 46 1.71 -3.12 -10.76
N GLY A 47 2.03 -2.01 -10.11
CA GLY A 47 3.39 -1.59 -9.79
C GLY A 47 3.64 -1.75 -8.30
N PHE A 48 4.87 -2.11 -7.93
CA PHE A 48 5.33 -2.21 -6.56
C PHE A 48 6.46 -1.21 -6.33
N GLU A 49 6.40 -0.49 -5.23
CA GLU A 49 7.44 0.44 -4.81
C GLU A 49 7.75 0.21 -3.33
N THR A 50 9.03 0.27 -2.97
CA THR A 50 9.47 0.18 -1.57
C THR A 50 10.59 1.17 -1.28
N GLU A 51 10.46 1.84 -0.14
CA GLU A 51 11.45 2.72 0.44
C GLU A 51 12.13 2.00 1.62
N ILE A 52 13.46 1.91 1.61
CA ILE A 52 14.22 1.14 2.60
C ILE A 52 15.57 1.78 2.89
N TYR A 53 16.09 1.59 4.10
CA TYR A 53 17.45 1.94 4.43
C TYR A 53 18.39 0.75 4.24
N LEU A 54 19.48 0.98 3.51
CA LEU A 54 20.50 -0.02 3.24
C LEU A 54 21.84 0.39 3.85
N LYS A 55 22.48 -0.56 4.55
CA LYS A 55 23.87 -0.47 5.01
C LYS A 55 24.66 -1.64 4.42
N PRO A 56 25.81 -1.44 3.76
CA PRO A 56 26.61 -2.54 3.21
C PRO A 56 27.01 -3.56 4.29
N ASN A 57 26.79 -4.85 4.04
CA ASN A 57 27.07 -5.94 5.00
C ASN A 57 28.28 -6.80 4.60
N THR A 58 28.64 -6.86 3.32
CA THR A 58 29.70 -7.77 2.86
C THR A 58 30.96 -7.06 2.40
N SER A 59 32.09 -7.76 2.51
CA SER A 59 33.36 -7.33 1.92
C SER A 59 33.28 -7.20 0.40
N THR A 60 32.40 -7.97 -0.25
CA THR A 60 32.20 -7.92 -1.71
C THR A 60 31.54 -6.62 -2.13
N VAL A 61 30.41 -6.28 -1.49
CA VAL A 61 29.71 -5.01 -1.71
C VAL A 61 30.62 -3.83 -1.39
N SER A 62 31.43 -3.95 -0.34
CA SER A 62 32.41 -2.92 0.04
C SER A 62 33.46 -2.64 -1.04
N LYS A 63 33.94 -3.68 -1.76
CA LYS A 63 34.89 -3.49 -2.88
C LYS A 63 34.24 -2.78 -4.06
N GLU A 64 33.03 -3.18 -4.43
CA GLU A 64 32.28 -2.52 -5.51
C GLU A 64 32.00 -1.06 -5.17
N LEU A 65 31.52 -0.77 -3.96
CA LEU A 65 31.30 0.58 -3.48
C LEU A 65 32.59 1.40 -3.51
N THR A 66 33.71 0.86 -3.02
CA THR A 66 35.01 1.57 -3.02
C THR A 66 35.45 1.91 -4.44
N SER A 67 35.21 1.03 -5.42
CA SER A 67 35.53 1.30 -6.83
C SER A 67 34.72 2.46 -7.42
N ARG A 68 33.57 2.79 -6.80
CA ARG A 68 32.69 3.92 -7.15
C ARG A 68 32.96 5.18 -6.32
N GLY A 69 34.07 5.21 -5.58
CA GLY A 69 34.46 6.36 -4.76
C GLY A 69 33.76 6.42 -3.40
N TRP A 70 33.17 5.31 -2.93
CA TRP A 70 32.62 5.22 -1.58
C TRP A 70 33.68 5.58 -0.54
N THR A 71 33.29 6.45 0.39
CA THR A 71 34.12 6.87 1.51
C THR A 71 33.52 6.42 2.83
N ILE A 72 34.35 5.86 3.69
CA ILE A 72 33.96 5.43 5.04
C ILE A 72 34.40 6.51 6.03
N GLY A 73 33.58 6.76 7.05
CA GLY A 73 33.94 7.58 8.21
C GLY A 73 32.99 8.76 8.43
N HIS A 74 32.91 9.23 9.68
CA HIS A 74 32.06 10.35 10.06
C HIS A 74 32.86 11.48 10.71
N PRO A 75 32.43 12.74 10.54
CA PRO A 75 31.30 13.19 9.73
C PRO A 75 31.64 13.26 8.22
N LEU A 76 30.71 12.87 7.35
CA LEU A 76 30.84 13.08 5.91
C LEU A 76 30.34 14.48 5.53
N ASN A 77 31.06 15.17 4.64
CA ASN A 77 30.53 16.40 4.01
C ASN A 77 29.46 16.07 2.96
N SER A 78 28.67 17.06 2.54
CA SER A 78 27.56 16.86 1.60
C SER A 78 27.98 16.24 0.28
N LYS A 79 29.19 16.56 -0.21
CA LYS A 79 29.73 15.99 -1.46
C LYS A 79 30.00 14.50 -1.30
N ALA A 80 30.67 14.10 -0.21
CA ALA A 80 30.96 12.70 0.08
C ALA A 80 29.67 11.89 0.30
N ARG A 81 28.65 12.47 0.94
CA ARG A 81 27.34 11.83 1.08
C ARG A 81 26.67 11.57 -0.26
N ASN A 82 26.68 12.56 -1.16
CA ASN A 82 26.12 12.39 -2.49
C ASN A 82 26.86 11.31 -3.30
N ILE A 83 28.18 11.25 -3.20
CA ILE A 83 28.99 10.20 -3.83
C ILE A 83 28.59 8.82 -3.28
N ASN A 84 28.49 8.68 -1.96
CA ASN A 84 28.10 7.42 -1.33
C ASN A 84 26.67 7.01 -1.71
N ARG A 85 25.74 7.96 -1.80
CA ARG A 85 24.35 7.73 -2.25
C ARG A 85 24.34 7.17 -3.67
N VAL A 86 25.00 7.83 -4.62
CA VAL A 86 25.12 7.35 -6.00
C VAL A 86 25.74 5.96 -6.05
N ALA A 87 26.84 5.74 -5.32
CA ALA A 87 27.49 4.44 -5.26
C ALA A 87 26.56 3.32 -4.76
N ILE A 88 25.71 3.59 -3.74
CA ILE A 88 24.71 2.64 -3.24
C ILE A 88 23.66 2.34 -4.31
N LEU A 89 23.08 3.36 -4.94
CA LEU A 89 22.04 3.17 -5.95
C LEU A 89 22.54 2.31 -7.11
N GLU A 90 23.72 2.64 -7.65
CA GLU A 90 24.33 1.88 -8.75
C GLU A 90 24.72 0.47 -8.33
N THR A 91 25.18 0.28 -7.09
CA THR A 91 25.52 -1.05 -6.58
C THR A 91 24.26 -1.90 -6.41
N VAL A 92 23.17 -1.34 -5.89
CA VAL A 92 21.88 -2.03 -5.79
C VAL A 92 21.41 -2.46 -7.17
N ALA A 93 21.35 -1.54 -8.14
CA ALA A 93 20.96 -1.89 -9.51
C ALA A 93 21.82 -3.02 -10.10
N ASN A 94 23.15 -2.93 -9.94
CA ASN A 94 24.08 -3.95 -10.42
C ASN A 94 23.84 -5.33 -9.79
N ILE A 95 23.59 -5.39 -8.48
CA ILE A 95 23.38 -6.67 -7.79
C ILE A 95 22.03 -7.27 -8.21
N LEU A 96 20.99 -6.45 -8.42
CA LEU A 96 19.72 -6.93 -8.98
C LEU A 96 19.91 -7.56 -10.38
N VAL A 97 20.72 -6.95 -11.24
CA VAL A 97 21.06 -7.53 -12.55
C VAL A 97 21.85 -8.82 -12.42
N LYS A 98 22.93 -8.82 -11.65
CA LYS A 98 23.88 -9.94 -11.61
C LYS A 98 23.40 -11.14 -10.79
N SER A 99 22.65 -10.89 -9.71
CA SER A 99 22.32 -11.91 -8.70
C SER A 99 20.85 -12.29 -8.68
N ALA A 100 19.95 -11.37 -9.05
CA ALA A 100 18.51 -11.64 -9.12
C ALA A 100 18.01 -11.89 -10.55
N GLU A 101 18.86 -11.74 -11.56
CA GLU A 101 18.51 -11.82 -12.99
C GLU A 101 17.37 -10.85 -13.37
N LEU A 102 17.31 -9.70 -12.69
CA LEU A 102 16.32 -8.65 -12.95
C LEU A 102 16.92 -7.58 -13.85
N THR A 103 16.15 -7.00 -14.76
CA THR A 103 16.57 -5.75 -15.42
C THR A 103 16.42 -4.61 -14.41
N ALA A 104 17.52 -3.90 -14.11
CA ALA A 104 17.50 -2.81 -13.15
C ALA A 104 18.42 -1.67 -13.56
N VAL A 105 17.97 -0.43 -13.35
CA VAL A 105 18.68 0.80 -13.74
C VAL A 105 18.58 1.88 -12.66
N VAL A 106 19.56 2.78 -12.65
CA VAL A 106 19.48 4.06 -11.93
C VAL A 106 19.11 5.12 -12.97
N PRO A 107 17.95 5.77 -12.86
CA PRO A 107 17.49 6.72 -13.87
C PRO A 107 18.28 8.03 -13.83
N ASP A 108 18.61 8.56 -15.01
CA ASP A 108 19.21 9.89 -15.20
C ASP A 108 18.12 10.97 -15.21
N GLY A 109 17.54 11.29 -14.06
CA GLY A 109 16.54 12.36 -13.90
C GLY A 109 15.11 11.89 -13.64
N GLU A 110 14.14 12.70 -14.07
CA GLU A 110 12.71 12.38 -13.94
C GLU A 110 12.35 11.21 -14.87
N LEU A 111 11.49 10.32 -14.38
CA LEU A 111 11.11 9.10 -15.09
C LEU A 111 10.18 9.44 -16.27
N ASP A 112 10.70 9.39 -17.49
CA ASP A 112 9.87 9.33 -18.69
C ASP A 112 9.16 7.97 -18.74
N ASP A 113 7.91 7.90 -18.26
CA ASP A 113 6.80 6.92 -18.46
C ASP A 113 7.08 5.41 -18.70
N ILE A 114 8.32 4.92 -18.59
CA ILE A 114 8.75 3.59 -19.04
C ILE A 114 9.08 2.74 -17.81
N TYR A 115 8.05 2.13 -17.25
CA TYR A 115 8.13 1.14 -16.17
C TYR A 115 8.35 -0.28 -16.74
N THR A 116 9.41 -0.46 -17.53
CA THR A 116 9.78 -1.77 -18.12
C THR A 116 10.90 -2.47 -17.37
N GLU A 117 11.58 -1.77 -16.47
CA GLU A 117 12.70 -2.26 -15.69
C GLU A 117 12.53 -1.88 -14.22
N TRP A 118 13.27 -2.54 -13.34
CA TRP A 118 13.37 -2.12 -11.95
C TRP A 118 14.16 -0.80 -11.86
N LEU A 119 13.59 0.18 -11.18
CA LEU A 119 14.21 1.49 -11.02
C LEU A 119 14.75 1.60 -9.60
N VAL A 120 16.01 2.01 -9.48
CA VAL A 120 16.67 2.23 -8.20
C VAL A 120 17.02 3.70 -8.08
N LYS A 121 16.32 4.42 -7.23
CA LYS A 121 16.50 5.86 -7.04
C LYS A 121 16.61 6.22 -5.56
N GLY A 122 17.08 7.42 -5.30
CA GLY A 122 17.08 7.96 -3.95
C GLY A 122 15.79 8.73 -3.70
N ASP A 123 15.17 8.53 -2.55
CA ASP A 123 14.02 9.34 -2.13
C ASP A 123 14.46 10.51 -1.23
N SER A 124 13.91 11.69 -1.48
CA SER A 124 14.10 12.89 -0.65
C SER A 124 13.36 12.82 0.69
N SER A 125 12.34 11.98 0.80
CA SER A 125 11.56 11.74 2.02
C SER A 125 12.36 10.92 3.05
N LEU A 126 13.32 10.13 2.58
CA LEU A 126 14.23 9.36 3.42
C LEU A 126 15.42 10.24 3.83
N SER A 127 15.37 10.76 5.05
CA SER A 127 16.54 11.40 5.64
C SER A 127 17.64 10.36 5.83
N GLU A 128 18.83 10.58 5.26
CA GLU A 128 19.98 9.71 5.49
C GLU A 128 20.32 9.69 6.98
N ASP A 129 20.38 8.49 7.58
CA ASP A 129 20.92 8.33 8.93
C ASP A 129 22.44 8.18 8.81
N THR A 130 23.09 9.34 8.82
CA THR A 130 24.52 9.44 8.63
C THR A 130 25.31 9.04 9.85
N GLU A 131 24.70 8.73 11.00
CA GLU A 131 25.45 8.22 12.16
C GLU A 131 25.57 6.69 12.13
N LEU A 132 24.66 6.04 11.40
CA LEU A 132 24.57 4.57 11.34
C LEU A 132 24.98 3.98 9.98
N ASP A 133 25.47 4.80 9.05
CA ASP A 133 25.81 4.43 7.67
C ASP A 133 24.63 3.83 6.88
N TYR A 134 23.42 4.31 7.11
CA TYR A 134 22.23 3.87 6.38
C TYR A 134 21.83 4.86 5.29
N TYR A 135 21.66 4.34 4.08
CA TYR A 135 21.30 5.11 2.90
C TYR A 135 19.87 4.77 2.49
N GLY A 136 19.04 5.80 2.35
CA GLY A 136 17.66 5.65 1.87
C GLY A 136 17.64 5.35 0.39
N VAL A 137 16.98 4.26 0.01
CA VAL A 137 16.82 3.80 -1.37
C VAL A 137 15.35 3.52 -1.62
N GLU A 138 14.88 3.97 -2.77
CA GLU A 138 13.57 3.66 -3.32
C GLU A 138 13.74 2.73 -4.52
N ILE A 139 13.00 1.63 -4.51
CA ILE A 139 13.03 0.62 -5.55
C ILE A 139 11.63 0.48 -6.13
N VAL A 140 11.49 0.72 -7.43
CA VAL A 140 10.22 0.69 -8.16
C VAL A 140 10.25 -0.45 -9.17
N SER A 141 9.20 -1.26 -9.22
CA SER A 141 9.09 -2.38 -10.15
C SER A 141 8.67 -1.92 -11.55
N PRO A 142 8.89 -2.76 -12.58
CA PRO A 142 8.11 -2.65 -13.81
C PRO A 142 6.61 -2.87 -13.53
N VAL A 143 5.76 -2.56 -14.52
CA VAL A 143 4.34 -2.94 -14.47
C VAL A 143 4.21 -4.45 -14.61
N MET A 144 3.69 -5.10 -13.58
CA MET A 144 3.54 -6.55 -13.50
C MET A 144 2.09 -6.98 -13.70
N SER A 145 1.87 -8.13 -14.32
CA SER A 145 0.55 -8.75 -14.47
C SER A 145 0.25 -9.70 -13.32
N VAL A 146 -0.93 -9.61 -12.70
CA VAL A 146 -1.33 -10.56 -11.63
C VAL A 146 -1.53 -11.99 -12.15
N ARG A 147 -1.74 -12.16 -13.47
CA ARG A 147 -1.90 -13.48 -14.11
C ARG A 147 -0.58 -14.21 -14.27
N GLU A 148 0.51 -13.47 -14.36
CA GLU A 148 1.83 -14.06 -14.50
C GLU A 148 2.33 -14.50 -13.12
N SER A 149 2.88 -15.70 -12.99
CA SER A 149 3.46 -16.14 -11.72
C SER A 149 4.80 -15.45 -11.41
N LYS A 150 5.42 -14.84 -12.42
CA LYS A 150 6.79 -14.31 -12.39
C LYS A 150 6.99 -13.24 -11.32
N TRP A 151 6.01 -12.36 -11.09
CA TRP A 151 6.12 -11.27 -10.11
C TRP A 151 6.44 -11.78 -8.69
N THR A 152 5.92 -12.95 -8.30
CA THR A 152 6.19 -13.53 -6.98
C THR A 152 7.66 -13.91 -6.84
N THR A 153 8.25 -14.46 -7.90
CA THR A 153 9.66 -14.85 -7.93
C THR A 153 10.55 -13.62 -7.98
N GLU A 154 10.20 -12.60 -8.77
CA GLU A 154 11.00 -11.35 -8.84
C GLU A 154 11.06 -10.64 -7.48
N LEU A 155 9.93 -10.52 -6.78
CA LEU A 155 9.90 -9.91 -5.44
C LEU A 155 10.69 -10.72 -4.42
N LYS A 156 10.64 -12.06 -4.50
CA LYS A 156 11.46 -12.95 -3.67
C LYS A 156 12.95 -12.73 -3.93
N SER A 157 13.34 -12.72 -5.20
CA SER A 157 14.74 -12.53 -5.61
C SER A 157 15.25 -11.15 -5.18
N LEU A 158 14.46 -10.09 -5.37
CA LEU A 158 14.75 -8.73 -4.91
C LEU A 158 15.12 -8.74 -3.41
N PHE A 159 14.22 -9.21 -2.55
CA PHE A 159 14.45 -9.12 -1.11
C PHE A 159 15.53 -10.08 -0.61
N SER A 160 15.70 -11.24 -1.23
CA SER A 160 16.79 -12.17 -0.91
C SER A 160 18.14 -11.51 -1.18
N VAL A 161 18.31 -10.98 -2.39
CA VAL A 161 19.57 -10.38 -2.83
C VAL A 161 19.92 -9.13 -2.02
N LEU A 162 18.93 -8.31 -1.67
CA LEU A 162 19.16 -7.17 -0.79
C LEU A 162 19.63 -7.62 0.60
N GLN A 163 18.99 -8.63 1.20
CA GLN A 163 19.37 -9.15 2.53
C GLN A 163 20.76 -9.77 2.54
N ASP A 164 21.17 -10.42 1.46
CA ASP A 164 22.51 -11.01 1.34
C ASP A 164 23.60 -9.94 1.22
N ALA A 165 23.29 -8.83 0.54
CA ALA A 165 24.25 -7.75 0.26
C ALA A 165 24.30 -6.67 1.35
N PHE A 166 23.19 -6.42 2.04
CA PHE A 166 23.00 -5.27 2.93
C PHE A 166 22.35 -5.66 4.26
N HIS A 167 22.60 -4.85 5.29
CA HIS A 167 21.71 -4.75 6.45
C HIS A 167 20.56 -3.84 6.08
N LEU A 168 19.34 -4.34 6.26
CA LEU A 168 18.11 -3.66 5.90
C LEU A 168 17.51 -3.07 7.16
N SER A 169 17.15 -1.80 7.10
CA SER A 169 16.46 -1.10 8.18
C SER A 169 15.22 -0.40 7.64
N THR A 170 14.18 -0.34 8.45
CA THR A 170 12.96 0.40 8.16
C THR A 170 12.59 1.26 9.36
N ASN A 171 12.05 2.46 9.09
CA ASN A 171 11.55 3.34 10.12
C ASN A 171 10.21 3.97 9.67
N HIS A 172 9.79 5.06 10.32
CA HIS A 172 8.52 5.71 10.01
C HIS A 172 8.53 6.50 8.69
N ALA A 173 9.71 6.79 8.13
CA ALA A 173 9.88 7.40 6.82
C ALA A 173 9.81 6.36 5.69
N CYS A 174 10.08 5.08 5.98
CA CYS A 174 9.94 4.01 5.00
C CYS A 174 8.47 3.65 4.77
N SER A 175 8.12 3.47 3.50
CA SER A 175 6.83 2.95 3.09
C SER A 175 6.94 1.97 1.92
N ALA A 176 5.84 1.28 1.65
CA ALA A 176 5.67 0.45 0.47
C ALA A 176 4.33 0.82 -0.18
N HIS A 177 4.34 0.89 -1.51
CA HIS A 177 3.21 1.31 -2.32
C HIS A 177 2.87 0.23 -3.32
N ILE A 178 1.57 0.01 -3.52
CA ILE A 178 1.06 -0.87 -4.56
C ILE A 178 0.14 -0.02 -5.44
N HIS A 179 0.52 0.11 -6.69
CA HIS A 179 -0.25 0.79 -7.72
C HIS A 179 -1.04 -0.27 -8.47
N ILE A 180 -2.37 -0.14 -8.59
CA ILE A 180 -3.21 -1.14 -9.24
C ILE A 180 -3.96 -0.50 -10.40
N GLN A 181 -3.93 -1.14 -11.56
CA GLN A 181 -4.64 -0.70 -12.75
C GLN A 181 -5.37 -1.87 -13.41
N PRO A 182 -6.71 -1.81 -13.60
CA PRO A 182 -7.43 -2.79 -14.40
C PRO A 182 -7.06 -2.62 -15.87
N VAL A 183 -7.12 -3.73 -16.61
CA VAL A 183 -7.13 -3.69 -18.07
C VAL A 183 -8.35 -2.87 -18.52
N GLY A 184 -8.10 -1.80 -19.28
CA GLY A 184 -9.11 -0.84 -19.70
C GLY A 184 -9.27 0.38 -18.79
N GLY A 185 -8.51 0.48 -17.70
CA GLY A 185 -8.48 1.64 -16.82
C GLY A 185 -9.66 1.73 -15.84
N TRP A 186 -9.52 2.61 -14.86
CA TRP A 186 -10.57 2.83 -13.85
C TRP A 186 -11.63 3.80 -14.35
N LYS A 187 -12.91 3.49 -14.13
CA LYS A 187 -13.97 4.50 -14.17
C LYS A 187 -14.01 5.25 -12.84
N PRO A 188 -14.44 6.52 -12.81
CA PRO A 188 -14.48 7.25 -11.54
C PRO A 188 -15.41 6.61 -10.48
N ALA A 189 -16.49 5.95 -10.91
CA ALA A 189 -17.34 5.16 -10.02
C ALA A 189 -16.61 3.95 -9.39
N ASP A 190 -15.69 3.33 -10.13
CA ASP A 190 -14.86 2.23 -9.62
C ASP A 190 -13.90 2.75 -8.54
N ILE A 191 -13.26 3.90 -8.78
CA ILE A 191 -12.34 4.56 -7.82
C ILE A 191 -13.05 4.89 -6.51
N ARG A 192 -14.24 5.51 -6.59
CA ARG A 192 -15.06 5.78 -5.39
C ARG A 192 -15.39 4.53 -4.60
N SER A 193 -15.74 3.45 -5.31
CA SER A 193 -16.05 2.16 -4.68
C SER A 193 -14.82 1.55 -4.01
N LEU A 194 -13.65 1.67 -4.67
CA LEU A 194 -12.38 1.18 -4.15
C LEU A 194 -11.92 1.96 -2.91
N PHE A 195 -12.10 3.28 -2.86
CA PHE A 195 -11.86 4.07 -1.65
C PHE A 195 -12.75 3.65 -0.48
N LYS A 196 -14.05 3.46 -0.73
CA LYS A 196 -14.99 2.97 0.28
C LYS A 196 -14.59 1.58 0.78
N ALA A 197 -14.21 0.68 -0.13
CA ALA A 197 -13.76 -0.66 0.22
C ALA A 197 -12.47 -0.61 1.06
N THR A 198 -11.48 0.19 0.64
CA THR A 198 -10.21 0.34 1.38
C THR A 198 -10.46 0.84 2.80
N ALA A 199 -11.33 1.85 2.98
CA ALA A 199 -11.70 2.34 4.31
C ALA A 199 -12.48 1.30 5.12
N ALA A 200 -13.40 0.57 4.50
CA ALA A 200 -14.19 -0.47 5.18
C ALA A 200 -13.36 -1.68 5.60
N PHE A 201 -12.28 -1.98 4.88
CA PHE A 201 -11.38 -3.11 5.14
C PHE A 201 -10.03 -2.70 5.74
N ASP A 202 -9.85 -1.45 6.15
CA ASP A 202 -8.57 -0.95 6.66
C ASP A 202 -8.02 -1.80 7.81
N ASP A 203 -8.88 -2.17 8.76
CA ASP A 203 -8.53 -3.07 9.86
C ASP A 203 -8.09 -4.46 9.38
N ALA A 204 -8.79 -5.03 8.40
CA ALA A 204 -8.47 -6.34 7.86
C ALA A 204 -7.15 -6.33 7.08
N ILE A 205 -6.95 -5.30 6.26
CA ILE A 205 -5.71 -5.03 5.53
C ILE A 205 -4.55 -4.85 6.52
N THR A 206 -4.74 -4.03 7.56
CA THR A 206 -3.75 -3.77 8.60
C THR A 206 -3.39 -5.02 9.40
N ARG A 207 -4.34 -5.94 9.63
CA ARG A 207 -4.08 -7.21 10.32
C ARG A 207 -3.28 -8.21 9.50
N VAL A 208 -3.40 -8.18 8.17
CA VAL A 208 -2.57 -9.04 7.30
C VAL A 208 -1.20 -8.43 7.02
N ILE A 209 -1.03 -7.13 7.29
CA ILE A 209 0.28 -6.50 7.37
C ILE A 209 0.94 -6.99 8.67
N PRO A 210 2.13 -7.61 8.62
CA PRO A 210 2.89 -7.97 9.80
C PRO A 210 3.00 -6.75 10.71
N ALA A 211 2.68 -6.90 12.00
CA ALA A 211 2.78 -5.80 12.95
C ALA A 211 4.16 -5.15 12.84
N ARG A 212 4.25 -3.81 12.84
CA ARG A 212 5.49 -3.02 12.75
C ARG A 212 6.59 -3.39 13.77
N LYS A 213 6.33 -4.32 14.68
CA LYS A 213 7.25 -4.79 15.72
C LYS A 213 8.39 -5.68 15.19
N TYR A 214 8.52 -5.88 13.89
CA TYR A 214 9.52 -6.82 13.34
C TYR A 214 10.49 -6.14 12.39
N THR A 215 11.74 -6.07 12.83
CA THR A 215 12.92 -5.50 12.18
C THR A 215 13.46 -6.33 11.00
N THR A 216 12.65 -7.20 10.38
CA THR A 216 13.12 -8.19 9.40
C THR A 216 12.24 -8.26 8.15
N VAL A 217 12.90 -8.21 6.99
CA VAL A 217 12.32 -8.06 5.64
C VAL A 217 11.61 -9.32 5.12
N SER A 218 11.89 -10.49 5.71
CA SER A 218 11.17 -11.75 5.46
C SER A 218 9.64 -11.63 5.59
N ASN A 219 9.15 -10.73 6.46
CA ASN A 219 7.73 -10.50 6.67
C ASN A 219 7.07 -9.66 5.56
N LEU A 220 7.84 -8.80 4.86
CA LEU A 220 7.34 -7.96 3.77
C LEU A 220 6.98 -8.81 2.53
N GLN A 221 7.73 -9.87 2.29
CA GLN A 221 7.45 -10.83 1.20
C GLN A 221 6.13 -11.58 1.42
N GLU A 222 5.88 -12.06 2.65
CA GLU A 222 4.63 -12.74 3.00
C GLU A 222 3.42 -11.78 2.92
N PHE A 223 3.63 -10.50 3.25
CA PHE A 223 2.63 -9.44 3.10
C PHE A 223 2.17 -9.26 1.65
N ILE A 224 3.10 -9.05 0.70
CA ILE A 224 2.73 -8.79 -0.70
C ILE A 224 1.92 -9.98 -1.25
N GLN A 225 2.34 -11.20 -0.93
CA GLN A 225 1.65 -12.40 -1.36
C GLN A 225 0.23 -12.50 -0.78
N ARG A 226 0.03 -12.24 0.53
CA ARG A 226 -1.29 -12.33 1.16
C ARG A 226 -2.22 -11.18 0.79
N GLY A 227 -1.68 -9.96 0.68
CA GLY A 227 -2.43 -8.75 0.33
C GLY A 227 -3.01 -8.82 -1.07
N LEU A 228 -2.22 -9.20 -2.07
CA LEU A 228 -2.68 -9.31 -3.46
C LEU A 228 -3.73 -10.41 -3.64
N ILE A 229 -3.61 -11.54 -2.93
CA ILE A 229 -4.62 -12.62 -2.94
C ILE A 229 -5.96 -12.11 -2.35
N HIS A 230 -5.94 -11.35 -1.26
CA HIS A 230 -7.16 -10.79 -0.67
C HIS A 230 -7.78 -9.68 -1.54
N LEU A 231 -6.97 -8.81 -2.14
CA LEU A 231 -7.44 -7.79 -3.07
C LEU A 231 -8.11 -8.42 -4.30
N ALA A 232 -7.50 -9.45 -4.88
CA ALA A 232 -8.13 -10.22 -5.96
C ALA A 232 -9.49 -10.78 -5.51
N ALA A 233 -9.57 -11.44 -4.35
CA ALA A 233 -10.81 -11.99 -3.80
C ALA A 233 -11.91 -10.94 -3.54
N CYS A 234 -11.56 -9.71 -3.12
CA CYS A 234 -12.52 -8.66 -2.81
C CYS A 234 -13.19 -8.04 -4.06
N THR A 235 -12.51 -8.05 -5.21
CA THR A 235 -13.11 -7.57 -6.48
C THR A 235 -14.23 -8.47 -7.02
N HIS A 236 -14.44 -9.65 -6.42
CA HIS A 236 -15.38 -10.66 -6.91
C HIS A 236 -16.80 -10.62 -6.30
N ASN A 237 -17.05 -9.82 -5.26
CA ASN A 237 -18.36 -9.79 -4.60
C ASN A 237 -19.24 -8.64 -5.11
N SER A 238 -20.44 -8.94 -5.61
CA SER A 238 -21.35 -8.00 -6.30
C SER A 238 -22.28 -7.16 -5.40
N LEU A 239 -22.02 -7.09 -4.09
CA LEU A 239 -22.94 -6.50 -3.10
C LEU A 239 -22.81 -4.98 -2.87
N TRP A 240 -22.04 -4.25 -3.69
CA TRP A 240 -21.56 -2.90 -3.37
C TRP A 240 -22.46 -1.71 -3.76
N THR A 241 -23.65 -1.93 -4.33
CA THR A 241 -24.41 -0.85 -5.00
C THR A 241 -25.26 0.06 -4.10
N LYS A 242 -25.31 -0.11 -2.77
CA LYS A 242 -26.30 0.61 -1.94
C LYS A 242 -25.83 1.63 -0.92
N VAL A 243 -24.53 1.97 -0.84
CA VAL A 243 -24.05 2.82 0.27
C VAL A 243 -23.28 4.05 -0.24
N VAL A 244 -23.93 5.21 -0.09
CA VAL A 244 -23.41 6.60 -0.01
C VAL A 244 -23.34 7.42 -1.33
N ASP A 245 -24.18 8.47 -1.37
CA ASP A 245 -24.18 9.62 -2.29
C ASP A 245 -23.08 10.61 -1.87
N THR A 246 -22.16 10.96 -2.78
CA THR A 246 -21.16 12.02 -2.59
C THR A 246 -21.20 12.93 -3.81
N ARG A 247 -21.80 14.11 -3.67
CA ARG A 247 -21.84 15.12 -4.74
C ARG A 247 -20.59 16.02 -4.72
N SER A 248 -20.28 16.51 -5.93
CA SER A 248 -19.25 17.47 -6.33
C SER A 248 -17.78 17.03 -6.27
N PHE A 249 -17.40 16.23 -7.27
CA PHE A 249 -16.06 16.24 -7.87
C PHE A 249 -16.25 16.46 -9.38
N LYS A 250 -15.51 17.40 -10.00
CA LYS A 250 -15.56 17.58 -11.47
C LYS A 250 -14.47 16.71 -12.08
N GLU A 251 -14.86 15.72 -12.85
CA GLU A 251 -13.98 14.72 -13.45
C GLU A 251 -13.59 15.10 -14.88
N ASP A 252 -12.35 14.79 -15.27
CA ASP A 252 -11.91 14.75 -16.66
C ASP A 252 -11.96 13.28 -17.10
N GLU A 253 -12.95 12.93 -17.93
CA GLU A 253 -13.17 11.55 -18.39
C GLU A 253 -12.16 11.11 -19.45
N SER A 254 -11.26 11.99 -19.92
CA SER A 254 -10.37 11.69 -21.04
C SER A 254 -9.11 10.91 -20.68
N LYS A 255 -8.81 10.71 -19.39
CA LYS A 255 -7.58 10.04 -18.93
C LYS A 255 -7.85 8.82 -18.06
N PRO A 256 -7.12 7.70 -18.25
CA PRO A 256 -7.17 6.59 -17.32
C PRO A 256 -6.60 7.05 -15.97
N TYR A 257 -7.32 6.74 -14.89
CA TYR A 257 -6.84 6.99 -13.54
C TYR A 257 -5.95 5.81 -13.08
N THR A 258 -4.98 6.10 -12.22
CA THR A 258 -4.17 5.11 -11.49
C THR A 258 -4.47 5.27 -10.00
N LEU A 259 -4.73 4.18 -9.29
CA LEU A 259 -4.86 4.22 -7.83
C LEU A 259 -3.55 3.75 -7.18
N THR A 260 -2.99 4.62 -6.34
CA THR A 260 -1.95 4.27 -5.38
C THR A 260 -2.61 3.95 -4.04
N ILE A 261 -2.53 2.70 -3.61
CA ILE A 261 -2.91 2.33 -2.24
C ILE A 261 -1.66 2.55 -1.39
N TYR A 262 -1.65 3.65 -0.65
CA TYR A 262 -0.69 3.84 0.44
C TYR A 262 -0.93 2.75 1.48
N SER A 263 0.13 2.19 2.05
CA SER A 263 0.00 1.56 3.37
C SER A 263 -0.61 2.60 4.32
N ALA A 264 -1.90 2.40 4.66
CA ALA A 264 -2.80 3.38 5.27
C ALA A 264 -2.30 3.99 6.60
N ALA A 265 -1.25 3.42 7.18
CA ALA A 265 -0.59 3.88 8.40
C ALA A 265 -0.11 5.34 8.34
N LEU A 266 0.33 5.85 7.18
CA LEU A 266 0.86 7.23 7.07
C LEU A 266 -0.24 8.29 6.94
N ILE A 267 -1.32 7.98 6.21
CA ILE A 267 -2.48 8.87 6.08
C ILE A 267 -3.19 8.99 7.43
N TRP A 268 -3.37 7.88 8.15
CA TRP A 268 -4.02 7.88 9.46
C TRP A 268 -3.18 8.59 10.55
N ALA A 269 -1.86 8.43 10.56
CA ALA A 269 -0.99 9.14 11.51
C ALA A 269 -1.01 10.67 11.30
N LYS A 270 -1.11 11.13 10.05
CA LYS A 270 -1.26 12.56 9.72
C LYS A 270 -2.66 13.08 10.09
N LEU A 271 -3.72 12.28 9.88
CA LEU A 271 -5.10 12.64 10.26
C LEU A 271 -5.30 12.67 11.78
N LEU A 272 -4.75 11.72 12.54
CA LEU A 272 -4.80 11.71 14.01
C LEU A 272 -3.99 12.87 14.63
N LYS A 273 -2.89 13.29 13.99
CA LYS A 273 -2.11 14.45 14.44
C LYS A 273 -2.87 15.76 14.20
N ALA A 274 -3.61 15.86 13.10
CA ALA A 274 -4.50 17.00 12.82
C ALA A 274 -5.69 17.04 13.80
N GLU A 275 -6.28 15.89 14.14
CA GLU A 275 -7.39 15.79 15.09
C GLU A 275 -6.97 16.16 16.53
N LYS A 276 -5.75 15.80 16.95
CA LYS A 276 -5.18 16.23 18.24
C LYS A 276 -4.85 17.72 18.30
N GLN A 277 -4.50 18.35 17.17
CA GLN A 277 -4.24 19.79 17.12
C GLN A 277 -5.53 20.63 17.15
N HIS A 278 -6.65 20.10 16.65
CA HIS A 278 -7.95 20.75 16.73
C HIS A 278 -8.70 20.54 18.05
N SER A 279 -8.42 19.45 18.79
CA SER A 279 -9.04 19.16 20.08
C SER A 279 -8.37 19.84 21.29
N ALA A 280 -7.17 20.40 21.12
CA ALA A 280 -6.45 21.14 22.17
C ALA A 280 -6.90 22.61 22.34
N GLY A 281 -7.91 23.08 21.60
CA GLY A 281 -8.38 24.48 21.61
C GLY A 281 -9.60 24.80 22.49
N PHE A 282 -10.20 23.82 23.17
CA PHE A 282 -11.38 24.03 24.03
C PHE A 282 -11.15 23.45 25.43
N GLY A 283 -10.51 24.22 26.30
CA GLY A 283 -10.24 23.79 27.67
C GLY A 283 -9.62 24.85 28.56
N ALA A 284 -10.19 26.06 28.60
CA ALA A 284 -9.90 27.05 29.63
C ALA A 284 -11.03 28.11 29.73
N ILE A 285 -12.24 27.67 30.08
CA ILE A 285 -13.20 28.50 30.84
C ILE A 285 -13.93 27.55 31.80
N LEU A 286 -13.40 27.46 33.02
CA LEU A 286 -14.11 27.44 34.30
C LEU A 286 -13.05 27.47 35.41
#